data_AF-A0A8S2W7T5-F1
#
_entry.id   AF-A0A8S2W7T5-F1
#
_cell.length_a   1.000
_cell.length_b   1.000
_cell.length_c   1.000
_cell.angle_alpha   90.00
_cell.angle_beta   90.00
_cell.angle_gamma   90.00
#
_symmetry.space_group_name_H-M   'P 1'
#
loop_
_entity.id
_entity.type
_entity.pdbx_description
1 polymer ?
#
loop_
_entity_poly.entity_id
_entity_poly.type
_entity_poly.pdbx_seq_one_letter_code
_entity_poly.pdbx_strand_id
1 'polypeptide(L)'
;KNLLPREVSSVAPTANEPREKWSEQMDFLLSIIGFAVDLANIWRFPYLCYKNGGGAFLIPYVLSVILGGMPLFYLELLLGQYYRQGAITCWRKICPLLAGIGWAVTVIAFYTDFYYNVVISWGLYYLFASFSKMLPWSKCSKLP
;
A
#
# COMPACT_ATOMS: atom_id res chain seq x y z
N LYS A 1 -20.75 -12.42 -36.01
CA LYS A 1 -19.47 -12.92 -36.56
C LYS A 1 -18.61 -11.68 -36.79
N ASN A 2 -17.75 -11.22 -35.89
CA ASN A 2 -16.77 -11.95 -35.10
C ASN A 2 -16.64 -11.33 -33.70
N LEU A 3 -16.96 -12.15 -32.69
CA LEU A 3 -16.50 -11.99 -31.32
C LEU A 3 -15.11 -12.63 -31.28
N LEU A 4 -14.06 -11.85 -31.06
CA LEU A 4 -12.79 -12.39 -30.59
C LEU A 4 -12.38 -11.59 -29.34
N PRO A 5 -12.12 -12.28 -28.21
CA PRO A 5 -11.70 -11.65 -26.97
C PRO A 5 -10.33 -10.98 -27.16
N ARG A 6 -10.13 -9.82 -26.53
CA ARG A 6 -8.81 -9.21 -26.35
C ARG A 6 -7.90 -10.23 -25.66
N GLU A 7 -7.04 -10.89 -26.41
CA GLU A 7 -5.88 -11.57 -25.84
C GLU A 7 -5.09 -10.53 -25.04
N VAL A 8 -4.95 -10.78 -23.74
CA VAL A 8 -3.90 -10.17 -22.93
C VAL A 8 -2.60 -10.81 -23.40
N SER A 9 -2.05 -10.28 -24.49
CA SER A 9 -0.72 -10.65 -24.96
C SER A 9 0.29 -10.13 -23.94
N SER A 10 0.85 -11.03 -23.14
CA SER A 10 1.99 -10.76 -22.26
C SER A 10 3.24 -10.55 -23.11
N VAL A 11 3.32 -9.41 -23.79
CA VAL A 11 4.50 -8.99 -24.54
C VAL A 11 5.53 -8.53 -23.51
N ALA A 12 6.65 -9.25 -23.38
CA ALA A 12 7.81 -8.75 -22.66
C ALA A 12 8.21 -7.39 -23.27
N PRO A 13 8.42 -6.33 -22.47
CA PRO A 13 8.60 -4.99 -23.00
C PRO A 13 9.85 -4.97 -23.90
N THR A 14 9.65 -4.62 -25.17
CA THR A 14 10.76 -4.38 -26.08
C THR A 14 11.50 -3.14 -25.61
N ALA A 15 12.84 -3.14 -25.71
CA ALA A 15 13.73 -2.16 -25.06
C ALA A 15 13.53 -0.68 -25.51
N ASN A 16 12.59 -0.39 -26.41
CA ASN A 16 12.38 0.92 -27.02
C ASN A 16 10.96 1.49 -26.86
N GLU A 17 10.06 0.86 -26.08
CA GLU A 17 8.77 1.49 -25.78
C GLU A 17 8.93 2.59 -24.72
N PRO A 18 8.36 3.79 -24.96
CA PRO A 18 8.40 4.88 -23.99
C PRO A 18 7.64 4.47 -22.72
N ARG A 19 8.19 4.78 -21.54
CA ARG A 19 7.54 4.53 -20.25
C ARG A 19 6.12 5.11 -20.24
N GLU A 20 5.17 4.27 -19.82
CA GLU A 20 3.78 4.65 -19.57
C GLU A 20 3.66 5.84 -18.62
N LYS A 21 2.74 6.76 -18.94
CA LYS A 21 2.46 7.95 -18.15
C LYS A 21 1.05 7.87 -17.58
N TRP A 22 0.84 8.54 -16.45
CA TRP A 22 -0.50 8.74 -15.90
C TRP A 22 -1.35 9.55 -16.88
N SER A 23 -2.61 9.14 -17.05
CA SER A 23 -3.63 9.86 -17.84
C SER A 23 -3.91 11.22 -17.24
N GLU A 24 -4.22 11.25 -15.95
CA GLU A 24 -4.61 12.45 -15.22
C GLU A 24 -3.84 12.59 -13.90
N GLN A 25 -3.64 13.83 -13.47
CA GLN A 25 -3.00 14.14 -12.18
C GLN A 25 -3.83 13.63 -11.00
N MET A 26 -5.17 13.59 -11.15
CA MET A 26 -6.07 13.08 -10.12
C MET A 26 -5.88 11.59 -9.90
N ASP A 27 -5.67 10.81 -10.95
CA ASP A 27 -5.44 9.36 -10.86
C ASP A 27 -4.17 9.05 -10.07
N PHE A 28 -3.12 9.85 -10.29
CA PHE A 28 -1.88 9.76 -9.52
C PHE A 28 -2.08 10.13 -8.04
N LEU A 29 -2.79 11.24 -7.77
CA LEU A 29 -3.07 11.68 -6.41
C LEU A 29 -3.89 10.65 -5.64
N LEU A 30 -4.95 10.12 -6.25
CA LEU A 30 -5.81 9.09 -5.65
C LEU A 30 -5.04 7.79 -5.39
N SER A 31 -4.12 7.41 -6.28
CA SER A 31 -3.26 6.24 -6.10
C SER A 31 -2.35 6.40 -4.88
N ILE A 32 -1.77 7.59 -4.68
CA ILE A 32 -0.93 7.90 -3.50
C ILE A 32 -1.76 7.89 -2.23
N ILE A 33 -2.95 8.52 -2.23
CA ILE A 33 -3.83 8.56 -1.06
C ILE A 33 -4.27 7.14 -0.68
N GLY A 34 -4.65 6.32 -1.67
CA GLY A 34 -5.02 4.92 -1.46
C GLY A 34 -3.87 4.08 -0.90
N PHE A 35 -2.62 4.38 -1.28
CA PHE A 35 -1.44 3.74 -0.70
C PHE A 35 -1.16 4.21 0.75
N ALA A 36 -1.39 5.49 1.05
CA ALA A 36 -1.12 6.07 2.38
C ALA A 36 -2.19 5.72 3.42
N VAL A 37 -3.45 5.55 3.00
CA VAL A 37 -4.57 5.21 3.87
C VAL A 37 -4.74 3.70 3.90
N ASP A 38 -4.27 3.08 4.99
CA ASP A 38 -4.36 1.64 5.16
C ASP A 38 -5.26 1.24 6.34
N LEU A 39 -5.49 -0.06 6.45
CA LEU A 39 -6.28 -0.65 7.53
C LEU A 39 -5.60 -0.51 8.90
N ALA A 40 -4.26 -0.40 8.95
CA ALA A 40 -3.54 -0.14 10.18
C ALA A 40 -3.91 1.23 10.75
N ASN A 41 -4.15 2.26 9.92
CA ASN A 41 -4.64 3.55 10.40
C ASN A 41 -5.99 3.46 11.13
N ILE A 42 -6.84 2.47 10.79
CA ILE A 42 -8.17 2.33 11.39
C ILE A 42 -8.11 1.77 12.82
N TRP A 43 -7.26 0.76 13.09
CA TRP A 43 -7.20 0.14 14.42
C TRP A 43 -5.95 0.52 15.22
N ARG A 44 -4.80 0.71 14.58
CA ARG A 44 -3.51 0.82 15.25
C ARG A 44 -3.32 2.21 15.80
N PHE A 45 -3.69 3.22 15.01
CA PHE A 45 -3.61 4.61 15.45
C PHE A 45 -4.50 4.88 16.68
N PRO A 46 -5.80 4.51 16.69
CA PRO A 46 -6.62 4.67 17.90
C PRO A 46 -6.09 3.88 19.09
N TYR A 47 -5.60 2.65 18.87
CA TYR A 47 -5.04 1.82 19.93
C TYR A 47 -3.80 2.46 20.58
N LEU A 48 -2.85 2.97 19.77
CA LEU A 48 -1.66 3.65 20.30
C LEU A 48 -2.03 4.97 20.98
N CYS A 49 -2.94 5.75 20.40
CA CYS A 49 -3.43 6.99 20.99
C CYS A 49 -4.01 6.72 22.39
N TYR A 50 -4.90 5.74 22.51
CA TYR A 50 -5.50 5.37 23.79
C TYR A 50 -4.44 4.92 24.83
N LYS A 51 -3.48 4.10 24.43
CA LYS A 51 -2.44 3.60 25.34
C LYS A 51 -1.46 4.69 25.80
N ASN A 52 -1.17 5.68 24.96
CA ASN A 52 -0.14 6.69 25.19
C ASN A 52 -0.70 8.04 25.69
N GLY A 53 -1.74 8.01 26.53
CA GLY A 53 -2.30 9.22 27.13
C GLY A 53 -3.36 9.92 26.28
N GLY A 54 -4.02 9.19 25.38
CA GLY A 54 -5.11 9.68 24.55
C GLY A 54 -4.70 10.86 23.68
N GLY A 55 -5.45 11.95 23.77
CA GLY A 55 -5.21 13.16 22.96
C GLY A 55 -3.82 13.79 23.13
N ALA A 56 -3.12 13.57 24.24
CA ALA A 56 -1.76 14.08 24.42
C ALA A 56 -0.75 13.47 23.43
N PHE A 57 -1.00 12.24 22.96
CA PHE A 57 -0.17 11.56 21.96
C PHE A 57 -0.18 12.27 20.59
N LEU A 58 -1.20 13.08 20.30
CA LEU A 58 -1.31 13.80 19.03
C LEU A 58 -0.18 14.83 18.83
N ILE A 59 0.31 15.45 19.92
CA ILE A 59 1.36 16.47 19.84
C ILE A 59 2.67 15.88 19.29
N PRO A 60 3.30 14.87 19.91
CA PRO A 60 4.50 14.25 19.36
C PRO A 60 4.24 13.56 18.02
N TYR A 61 3.04 13.01 17.80
CA TYR A 61 2.66 12.40 16.53
C TYR A 61 2.74 13.41 15.37
N VAL A 62 2.05 14.55 15.48
CA VAL A 62 2.05 15.59 14.42
C VAL A 62 3.45 16.15 14.21
N LEU A 63 4.22 16.38 15.28
CA LEU A 63 5.61 16.83 15.17
C LEU A 63 6.48 15.82 14.40
N SER A 64 6.36 14.52 14.70
CA SER A 64 7.12 13.49 13.98
C SER A 64 6.72 13.38 12.50
N VAL A 65 5.44 13.60 12.18
CA VAL A 65 4.95 13.62 10.80
C VAL A 65 5.49 14.82 10.05
N ILE A 66 5.49 16.01 10.63
CA ILE A 66 5.98 17.22 9.94
C ILE A 66 7.51 17.21 9.81
N LEU A 67 8.23 16.77 10.85
CA LEU A 67 9.70 16.81 10.86
C LEU A 67 10.36 15.62 10.16
N GLY A 68 9.72 14.44 10.21
CA GLY A 68 10.27 13.20 9.64
C GLY A 68 9.43 12.66 8.48
N GLY A 69 8.13 12.50 8.69
CA GLY A 69 7.23 11.90 7.70
C GLY A 69 7.16 12.69 6.38
N MET A 70 6.86 13.98 6.43
CA MET A 70 6.71 14.83 5.25
C MET A 70 8.02 14.98 4.46
N PRO A 71 9.19 15.26 5.07
CA PRO A 71 10.44 15.36 4.33
C PRO A 71 10.84 14.04 3.66
N LEU A 72 10.69 12.90 4.35
CA LEU A 72 11.01 11.59 3.76
C LEU A 72 10.07 11.24 2.61
N PHE A 73 8.78 11.49 2.79
CA PHE A 73 7.78 11.28 1.73
C PHE A 73 8.05 12.16 0.50
N TYR A 74 8.38 13.42 0.72
CA TYR A 74 8.70 14.34 -0.37
C TYR A 74 9.99 13.95 -1.10
N LEU A 75 11.03 13.52 -0.36
CA LEU A 75 12.28 13.01 -0.93
C LEU A 75 12.02 11.80 -1.85
N GLU A 76 11.24 10.83 -1.39
CA GLU A 76 10.91 9.63 -2.16
C GLU A 76 10.16 9.98 -3.45
N LEU A 77 9.16 10.88 -3.37
CA LEU A 77 8.43 11.35 -4.55
C LEU A 77 9.32 12.08 -5.53
N LEU A 78 10.19 12.99 -5.06
CA LEU A 78 11.13 13.72 -5.92
C LEU A 78 12.11 12.78 -6.62
N LEU A 79 12.69 11.82 -5.88
CA LEU A 79 13.60 10.82 -6.45
C LEU A 79 12.90 9.98 -7.51
N GLY A 80 11.67 9.54 -7.24
CA GLY A 80 10.85 8.79 -8.21
C GLY A 80 10.58 9.59 -9.48
N GLN A 81 10.22 10.87 -9.37
CA GLN A 81 9.93 11.74 -10.51
C GLN A 81 11.18 12.14 -11.30
N TYR A 82 12.31 12.34 -10.63
CA TYR A 82 13.58 12.73 -11.25
C TYR A 82 14.23 11.57 -12.01
N TYR A 83 14.40 10.41 -11.36
CA TYR A 83 15.07 9.26 -11.96
C TYR A 83 14.16 8.43 -12.88
N ARG A 84 12.83 8.49 -12.69
CA ARG A 84 11.82 7.76 -13.48
C ARG A 84 12.16 6.27 -13.63
N GLN A 85 12.63 5.67 -12.54
CA GLN A 85 13.09 4.29 -12.47
C GLN A 85 12.55 3.60 -11.21
N GLY A 86 12.42 2.27 -11.26
CA GLY A 86 11.97 1.51 -10.10
C GLY A 86 13.00 1.52 -8.97
N ALA A 87 12.57 1.21 -7.75
CA ALA A 87 13.38 1.29 -6.53
C ALA A 87 14.75 0.59 -6.67
N ILE A 88 14.80 -0.64 -7.19
CA ILE A 88 16.04 -1.41 -7.38
C ILE A 88 17.02 -0.70 -8.33
N THR A 89 16.51 -0.22 -9.47
CA THR A 89 17.33 0.46 -10.49
C THR A 89 17.74 1.87 -10.09
N CYS A 90 16.90 2.57 -9.30
CA CYS A 90 17.15 3.92 -8.82
C CYS A 90 18.39 3.96 -7.91
N TRP A 91 18.43 3.08 -6.89
CA TRP A 91 19.56 2.99 -5.97
C TRP A 91 20.87 2.63 -6.67
N ARG A 92 20.82 1.77 -7.70
CA ARG A 92 22.01 1.41 -8.49
C ARG A 92 22.61 2.59 -9.26
N LYS A 93 21.78 3.57 -9.69
CA LYS A 93 22.24 4.78 -10.38
C LYS A 93 22.77 5.86 -9.44
N ILE A 94 22.16 5.99 -8.26
CA ILE A 94 22.58 6.98 -7.27
C ILE A 94 23.89 6.54 -6.61
N CYS A 95 23.91 5.34 -6.03
CA CYS A 95 25.05 4.78 -5.33
C CYS A 95 25.02 3.25 -5.45
N PRO A 96 25.88 2.62 -6.27
CA PRO A 96 25.85 1.17 -6.49
C PRO A 96 26.08 0.35 -5.21
N LEU A 97 26.78 0.92 -4.21
CA LEU A 97 26.95 0.31 -2.89
C LEU A 97 25.61 0.14 -2.13
N LEU A 98 24.65 1.04 -2.36
CA LEU A 98 23.32 1.02 -1.75
C LEU A 98 22.29 0.22 -2.56
N ALA A 99 22.70 -0.47 -3.62
CA ALA A 99 21.79 -1.28 -4.45
C ALA A 99 21.05 -2.37 -3.65
N GLY A 100 21.60 -2.81 -2.52
CA GLY A 100 20.94 -3.75 -1.61
C GLY A 100 19.64 -3.21 -0.97
N ILE A 101 19.49 -1.89 -0.83
CA ILE A 101 18.28 -1.26 -0.26
C ILE A 101 17.06 -1.59 -1.11
N GLY A 102 17.19 -1.50 -2.45
CA GLY A 102 16.08 -1.80 -3.36
C GLY A 102 15.57 -3.23 -3.20
N TRP A 103 16.48 -4.19 -3.09
CA TRP A 103 16.12 -5.59 -2.85
C TRP A 103 15.49 -5.82 -1.47
N ALA A 104 16.03 -5.19 -0.43
CA ALA A 104 15.47 -5.27 0.92
C ALA A 104 14.02 -4.76 0.95
N VAL A 105 13.74 -3.61 0.32
CA VAL A 105 12.39 -3.05 0.23
C VAL A 105 11.44 -3.99 -0.51
N THR A 106 11.88 -4.61 -1.61
CA THR A 106 11.05 -5.59 -2.34
C THR A 106 10.72 -6.82 -1.50
N VAL A 107 11.68 -7.35 -0.73
CA VAL A 107 11.44 -8.51 0.16
C VAL A 107 10.49 -8.14 1.30
N ILE A 108 10.66 -6.96 1.91
CA ILE A 108 9.76 -6.47 2.97
C ILE A 108 8.33 -6.28 2.42
N ALA A 109 8.20 -5.71 1.23
CA ALA A 109 6.91 -5.54 0.57
C ALA A 109 6.22 -6.89 0.30
N PHE A 110 6.98 -7.89 -0.17
CA PHE A 110 6.47 -9.25 -0.41
C PHE A 110 5.91 -9.89 0.87
N TYR A 111 6.65 -9.85 1.99
CA TYR A 111 6.16 -10.37 3.26
C TYR A 111 4.94 -9.62 3.78
N THR A 112 4.92 -8.30 3.62
CA THR A 112 3.79 -7.46 4.03
C THR A 112 2.54 -7.80 3.23
N ASP A 113 2.68 -8.02 1.92
CA ASP A 113 1.56 -8.35 1.04
C ASP A 113 0.88 -9.67 1.42
N PHE A 114 1.62 -10.73 1.75
CA PHE A 114 0.99 -11.98 2.23
C PHE A 114 0.14 -11.76 3.47
N TYR A 115 0.67 -11.04 4.45
CA TYR A 115 -0.05 -10.77 5.69
C TYR A 115 -1.32 -9.94 5.42
N TYR A 116 -1.21 -8.88 4.62
CA TYR A 116 -2.36 -8.02 4.30
C TYR A 116 -3.43 -8.75 3.48
N ASN A 117 -3.06 -9.60 2.53
CA ASN A 117 -4.02 -10.39 1.75
C ASN A 117 -4.86 -11.34 2.63
N VAL A 118 -4.26 -11.95 3.66
CA VAL A 118 -5.01 -12.78 4.63
C VAL A 118 -6.04 -11.95 5.38
N VAL A 119 -5.68 -10.74 5.81
CA VAL A 119 -6.62 -9.84 6.51
C VAL A 119 -7.76 -9.39 5.58
N ILE A 120 -7.46 -9.06 4.32
CA ILE A 120 -8.48 -8.73 3.32
C ILE A 120 -9.42 -9.92 3.11
N SER A 121 -8.88 -11.14 3.04
CA SER A 121 -9.68 -12.37 2.92
C SER A 121 -10.66 -12.53 4.08
N TRP A 122 -10.24 -12.28 5.32
CA TRP A 122 -11.15 -12.26 6.47
C TRP A 122 -12.21 -11.16 6.35
N GLY A 123 -11.82 -9.95 5.93
CA GLY A 123 -12.77 -8.85 5.68
C GLY A 123 -13.85 -9.24 4.67
N LEU A 124 -13.45 -9.85 3.56
CA LEU A 124 -14.38 -10.36 2.54
C LEU A 124 -15.27 -11.48 3.08
N TYR A 125 -14.72 -12.40 3.87
CA TYR A 125 -15.50 -13.46 4.52
C TYR A 125 -16.60 -12.86 5.42
N TYR A 126 -16.26 -11.90 6.29
CA TYR A 126 -17.23 -11.23 7.15
C TYR A 126 -18.23 -10.39 6.34
N LEU A 127 -17.82 -9.79 5.23
CA LEU A 127 -18.71 -9.06 4.31
C LEU A 127 -19.77 -10.00 3.74
N PHE A 128 -19.37 -11.16 3.19
CA PHE A 128 -20.32 -12.13 2.66
C PHE A 128 -21.20 -12.77 3.74
N ALA A 129 -20.62 -13.07 4.91
CA ALA A 129 -21.39 -13.59 6.05
C ALA A 129 -22.46 -12.59 6.54
N SER A 130 -22.23 -11.28 6.37
CA SER A 130 -23.18 -10.22 6.75
C SER A 130 -24.44 -10.17 5.88
N PHE A 131 -24.45 -10.77 4.69
CA PHE A 131 -25.67 -10.86 3.87
C PHE A 131 -26.66 -11.93 4.37
N SER A 132 -26.29 -12.70 5.40
CA SER A 132 -27.19 -13.68 6.02
C SER A 132 -28.23 -12.99 6.92
N LYS A 133 -29.50 -13.43 6.86
CA LYS A 133 -30.61 -12.85 7.65
C LYS A 133 -30.39 -12.84 9.16
N MET A 134 -29.60 -13.79 9.66
CA MET A 134 -29.17 -13.83 11.05
C MET A 134 -27.65 -13.86 11.07
N LEU A 135 -27.03 -12.86 11.71
CA LEU A 135 -25.58 -12.75 11.73
C LEU A 135 -24.99 -13.89 12.60
N PRO A 136 -23.96 -14.60 12.12
CA PRO A 136 -23.44 -15.78 12.82
C PRO A 136 -22.81 -15.44 14.17
N TRP A 137 -22.33 -14.22 14.38
CA TRP A 137 -21.80 -13.74 15.66
C TRP A 137 -22.88 -13.16 16.60
N SER A 138 -24.16 -13.15 16.21
CA SER A 138 -25.25 -12.61 17.03
C SER A 138 -25.74 -13.56 18.12
N LYS A 139 -25.59 -14.88 17.93
CA LYS A 139 -26.01 -15.88 18.90
C LYS A 139 -24.83 -16.76 19.31
N CYS A 140 -24.75 -17.05 20.59
CA CYS A 140 -23.80 -18.01 21.12
C CYS A 140 -24.39 -19.42 20.94
N SER A 141 -24.13 -20.08 19.80
CA SER A 141 -24.39 -21.52 19.70
C SER A 141 -23.25 -22.24 20.41
N LYS A 142 -23.56 -23.01 21.45
CA LYS A 142 -22.59 -23.96 22.03
C LYS A 142 -22.13 -24.89 20.91
N LEU A 143 -20.83 -24.94 20.68
CA LEU A 143 -20.19 -25.93 19.82
C LEU A 143 -20.52 -27.34 20.38
N PRO A 144 -20.84 -28.35 19.56
CA PRO A 144 -20.84 -29.73 20.02
C PRO A 144 -19.43 -30.17 20.48
#